data_AF-A0A966MQY0-F1
#
_entry.id   AF-A0A966MQY0-F1
#
_cell.length_a   1.000
_cell.length_b   1.000
_cell.length_c   1.000
_cell.angle_alpha   90.00
_cell.angle_beta   90.00
_cell.angle_gamma   90.00
#
_symmetry.space_group_name_H-M   'P 1'
#
loop_
_entity.id
_entity.type
_entity.pdbx_description
1 polymer ?
#
loop_
_entity_poly.entity_id
_entity_poly.type
_entity_poly.pdbx_seq_one_letter_code
_entity_poly.pdbx_strand_id
1 'polypeptide(L)' 'MGYRRLLLDTAPELHAARSLYTRLGFVPIPHYRDGLLPDALCYALDLPARHVGAGATER' A
#
# COMPACT_ATOMS: atom_id res chain seq x y z
N MET A 1 -5.79 16.71 -4.30
CA MET A 1 -6.18 15.65 -3.34
C MET A 1 -5.00 14.72 -3.16
N GLY A 2 -4.40 14.65 -1.97
CA GLY A 2 -3.28 13.74 -1.70
C GLY A 2 -3.82 12.40 -1.22
N TYR A 3 -3.46 11.30 -1.90
CA TYR A 3 -3.78 9.97 -1.41
C TYR A 3 -3.13 9.74 -0.05
N ARG A 4 -3.92 9.24 0.91
CA ARG A 4 -3.49 9.00 2.29
C ARG A 4 -3.21 7.55 2.61
N ARG A 5 -3.64 6.63 1.74
CA ARG A 5 -3.52 5.19 1.95
C ARG A 5 -3.39 4.48 0.60
N LEU A 6 -2.50 3.50 0.55
CA LEU A 6 -2.39 2.51 -0.51
C LEU A 6 -3.02 1.21 -0.06
N LEU A 7 -3.79 0.58 -0.95
CA LEU A 7 -4.40 -0.73 -0.75
C LEU A 7 -3.91 -1.67 -1.86
N LEU A 8 -3.63 -2.92 -1.51
CA LEU A 8 -3.30 -3.97 -2.48
C LEU A 8 -3.83 -5.33 -2.01
N ASP A 9 -3.98 -6.23 -2.97
CA ASP A 9 -4.30 -7.63 -2.76
C ASP A 9 -3.24 -8.53 -3.42
N THR A 10 -3.03 -9.73 -2.89
CA THR A 10 -2.07 -10.71 -3.42
C THR A 10 -2.52 -12.15 -3.12
N ALA A 11 -1.95 -13.13 -3.82
CA ALA A 11 -2.25 -14.54 -3.59
C ALA A 11 -1.41 -15.12 -2.42
N PRO A 12 -1.94 -16.10 -1.66
CA PRO A 12 -1.22 -16.72 -0.55
C PRO A 12 0.14 -17.34 -0.94
N GLU A 13 0.26 -17.86 -2.16
CA GLU A 13 1.45 -18.58 -2.63
C GLU A 13 2.60 -17.62 -3.00
N LEU A 14 2.32 -16.32 -3.16
CA LEU A 14 3.32 -15.31 -3.53
C LEU A 14 4.15 -14.86 -2.31
N HIS A 15 4.84 -15.80 -1.69
CA HIS A 15 5.61 -15.59 -0.45
C HIS A 15 6.61 -14.43 -0.51
N ALA A 16 7.27 -14.24 -1.66
CA ALA A 16 8.22 -13.15 -1.86
C ALA A 16 7.54 -11.77 -1.83
N ALA A 17 6.37 -11.65 -2.47
CA ALA A 17 5.57 -10.43 -2.48
C ALA A 17 5.05 -10.10 -1.07
N ARG A 18 4.46 -11.08 -0.39
CA ARG A 18 4.00 -10.96 1.00
C ARG A 18 5.11 -10.49 1.94
N SER A 19 6.30 -11.08 1.82
CA SER A 19 7.47 -10.70 2.62
C SER A 19 7.95 -9.28 2.30
N LEU A 20 7.90 -8.87 1.03
CA LEU A 20 8.20 -7.51 0.61
C LEU A 20 7.22 -6.51 1.24
N TYR A 21 5.91 -6.77 1.15
CA TYR A 21 4.89 -5.85 1.68
C TYR A 21 5.04 -5.64 3.18
N THR A 22 5.23 -6.71 3.95
CA THR A 22 5.49 -6.61 5.40
C THR A 22 6.74 -5.76 5.68
N ARG A 23 7.84 -5.95 4.92
CA ARG A 23 9.07 -5.14 5.09
C ARG A 23 8.88 -3.67 4.73
N LEU A 24 7.99 -3.38 3.78
CA LEU A 24 7.63 -2.01 3.40
C LEU A 24 6.64 -1.35 4.38
N GLY A 25 6.23 -2.05 5.45
CA GLY A 25 5.34 -1.52 6.47
C GLY A 25 3.85 -1.64 6.14
N PHE A 26 3.50 -2.42 5.11
CA PHE A 26 2.11 -2.75 4.87
C PHE A 26 1.56 -3.66 5.97
N VAL A 27 0.32 -3.41 6.39
CA VAL A 27 -0.38 -4.20 7.41
C VAL A 27 -1.53 -5.00 6.80
N PRO A 28 -1.82 -6.21 7.28
CA PRO A 28 -2.96 -6.99 6.80
C PRO A 28 -4.28 -6.28 7.11
N ILE A 29 -5.23 -6.35 6.17
CA ILE A 29 -6.58 -5.81 6.34
C ILE A 29 -7.62 -6.80 5.81
N PRO A 30 -8.91 -6.64 6.18
CA PRO A 30 -10.00 -7.33 5.49
C PRO A 30 -10.06 -6.99 3.98
N HIS A 31 -10.79 -7.79 3.21
CA HIS A 31 -11.08 -7.50 1.80
C HIS A 31 -11.72 -6.12 1.66
N TYR A 32 -11.19 -5.31 0.74
CA TYR A 32 -11.59 -3.91 0.58
C TYR A 32 -12.46 -3.66 -0.66
N ARG A 33 -12.69 -4.67 -1.51
CA ARG A 33 -13.60 -4.62 -2.64
C ARG A 33 -14.16 -6.01 -2.96
N ASP A 34 -15.32 -6.03 -3.59
CA ASP A 34 -15.92 -7.24 -4.13
C ASP A 34 -15.14 -7.77 -5.35
N GLY A 35 -15.29 -9.07 -5.62
CA GLY A 35 -14.68 -9.73 -6.78
C GLY A 35 -13.19 -10.07 -6.65
N LEU A 36 -12.60 -9.92 -5.46
CA LEU A 36 -11.29 -10.47 -5.17
C LEU A 36 -11.32 -12.01 -5.18
N LEU A 37 -10.15 -12.62 -5.41
CA LEU A 37 -10.02 -14.06 -5.21
C LEU A 37 -10.41 -14.41 -3.76
N PRO A 38 -11.09 -15.55 -3.51
CA PRO A 38 -11.62 -15.90 -2.19
C PRO A 38 -10.54 -15.93 -1.09
N ASP A 39 -9.32 -16.28 -1.47
CA ASP A 39 -8.14 -16.43 -0.64
C ASP A 39 -7.16 -15.26 -0.74
N ALA A 40 -7.52 -14.20 -1.46
CA ALA A 40 -6.68 -13.02 -1.58
C ALA A 40 -6.33 -12.45 -0.20
N LEU A 41 -5.04 -12.18 0.01
CA LEU A 41 -4.54 -11.47 1.17
C LEU A 41 -4.48 -9.98 0.86
N CYS A 42 -5.16 -9.18 1.66
CA CYS A 42 -5.23 -7.73 1.47
C CYS A 42 -4.34 -6.99 2.46
N TYR A 43 -3.73 -5.90 2.00
CA TYR A 43 -2.81 -5.10 2.79
C TYR A 43 -3.06 -3.60 2.59
N ALA A 44 -2.73 -2.81 3.61
CA ALA A 44 -2.77 -1.34 3.57
C ALA A 44 -1.45 -0.71 4.02
N LEU A 45 -1.09 0.42 3.42
CA LEU A 45 -0.02 1.30 3.88
C LEU A 45 -0.54 2.73 3.98
N ASP A 46 -0.42 3.34 5.16
CA ASP A 46 -0.72 4.75 5.35
C ASP A 46 0.43 5.63 4.83
N LEU A 47 0.08 6.55 3.94
CA LEU A 47 1.05 7.45 3.33
C LEU A 47 1.21 8.70 4.20
N PRO A 48 2.45 9.16 4.44
CA PRO A 48 2.66 10.44 5.09
C PRO A 48 2.08 11.55 4.23
N ALA A 49 1.67 12.65 4.87
CA ALA A 49 1.30 13.86 4.14
C ALA A 49 2.46 14.22 3.19
N ARG A 50 2.15 14.38 1.90
CA ARG A 50 3.17 14.72 0.91
C ARG A 50 3.87 16.00 1.36
N HIS A 51 5.17 15.94 1.56
CA HIS A 51 5.97 17.15 1.72
C HIS A 51 5.85 17.93 0.41
N VAL A 52 5.20 19.09 0.45
CA VAL A 52 5.34 20.09 -0.60
C VAL A 52 6.74 20.64 -0.42
N GLY A 53 7.69 20.18 -1.25
CA GLY A 53 9.03 20.73 -1.27
C GLY A 53 8.95 22.24 -1.48
N ALA A 54 9.56 23.01 -0.58
CA ALA A 54 9.77 24.43 -0.78
C ALA A 54 10.50 24.63 -2.10
N GLY A 55 9.98 25.54 -2.93
CA GLY A 55 10.42 25.77 -4.29
C GLY A 55 11.94 25.90 -4.41
N ALA A 56 12.50 25.24 -5.41
CA ALA A 56 13.75 25.68 -6.00
C ALA A 56 13.48 27.07 -6.60
N THR A 57 13.80 28.12 -5.84
CA THR A 57 14.16 29.40 -6.43
C THR A 57 15.57 29.21 -6.97
N GLU A 58 15.65 28.93 -8.27
CA GLU A 58 16.88 29.09 -9.04
C GLU A 58 17.15 30.60 -9.12
N ARG A 59 18.37 31.02 -8.74
CA ARG A 59 18.94 32.33 -9.01
C ARG A 59 19.97 32.20 -10.11
#